data_AF-A0A0D2LVZ6-F1
#
_entry.id   AF-A0A0D2LVZ6-F1
#
_cell.length_a   1.000
_cell.length_b   1.000
_cell.length_c   1.000
_cell.angle_alpha   90.00
_cell.angle_beta   90.00
_cell.angle_gamma   90.00
#
_symmetry.space_group_name_H-M   'P 1'
#
loop_
_entity.id
_entity.type
_entity.pdbx_description
1 polymer ?
#
loop_
_entity_poly.entity_id
_entity_poly.type
_entity_poly.pdbx_seq_one_letter_code
_entity_poly.pdbx_strand_id
1 'polypeptide(L)'
;DALDEWLADPVVSTNLDPIAYWTGMQAAGHPLSSMALDFLSIPGTSTDVERSFSKGGLTVSRFRHSLSDESTRYLSVVGMWHKIPGIIPRDSVIALFNE
;
A
#
# COMPACT_ATOMS: atom_id res chain seq x y z
N ASP A 1 -20.06 5.11 -25.31
CA ASP A 1 -19.79 4.48 -24.01
C ASP A 1 -18.74 5.33 -23.29
N ALA A 2 -18.68 5.33 -21.97
CA ALA A 2 -17.64 6.06 -21.23
C ALA A 2 -16.23 5.59 -21.59
N LEU A 3 -16.08 4.29 -21.87
CA LEU A 3 -14.82 3.72 -22.34
C LEU A 3 -14.44 4.20 -23.75
N ASP A 4 -15.39 4.21 -24.68
CA ASP A 4 -15.15 4.71 -26.05
C ASP A 4 -14.75 6.20 -26.06
N GLU A 5 -15.40 7.01 -25.22
CA GLU A 5 -15.10 8.44 -25.08
C GLU A 5 -13.67 8.65 -24.55
N TRP A 6 -13.29 7.92 -23.50
CA TRP A 6 -11.93 7.96 -22.97
C TRP A 6 -10.86 7.48 -23.97
N LEU A 7 -11.16 6.45 -24.77
CA LEU A 7 -10.26 5.96 -25.80
C LEU A 7 -10.12 6.92 -27.00
N ALA A 8 -11.12 7.78 -27.23
CA ALA A 8 -11.11 8.81 -28.26
C ALA A 8 -10.40 10.10 -27.82
N ASP A 9 -10.25 10.31 -26.51
CA ASP A 9 -9.58 11.48 -25.96
C ASP A 9 -8.08 11.53 -26.33
N PRO A 10 -7.52 12.74 -26.51
CA PRO A 10 -6.10 12.89 -26.81
C PRO A 10 -5.25 12.36 -25.67
N VAL A 11 -4.13 11.70 -26.03
CA VAL A 11 -3.16 11.19 -25.05
C VAL A 11 -2.62 12.35 -24.22
N VAL A 12 -2.91 12.35 -22.93
CA VAL A 12 -2.37 13.32 -21.96
C VAL A 12 -0.90 12.97 -21.71
N SER A 13 0.03 13.91 -21.92
CA SER A 13 1.46 13.66 -21.71
C SER A 13 1.79 13.42 -20.23
N THR A 14 2.36 12.26 -19.94
CA THR A 14 2.40 11.60 -18.63
C THR A 14 3.63 11.95 -17.79
N ASN A 15 3.80 13.23 -17.43
CA ASN A 15 4.66 13.59 -16.29
C ASN A 15 3.92 13.60 -14.96
N LEU A 16 2.64 13.18 -14.94
CA LEU A 16 1.79 13.12 -13.76
C LEU A 16 1.73 11.69 -13.22
N ASP A 17 1.66 11.56 -11.89
CA ASP A 17 1.34 10.31 -11.22
C ASP A 17 -0.05 9.82 -11.65
N PRO A 18 -0.17 8.63 -12.29
CA PRO A 18 -1.45 8.09 -12.75
C PRO A 18 -2.47 7.93 -11.61
N ILE A 19 -2.03 7.57 -10.40
CA ILE A 19 -2.94 7.40 -9.26
C ILE A 19 -3.49 8.76 -8.83
N ALA A 20 -2.64 9.79 -8.75
CA ALA A 20 -3.06 11.15 -8.44
C ALA A 20 -4.04 11.71 -9.48
N TYR A 21 -3.78 11.46 -10.77
CA TYR A 21 -4.69 11.86 -11.86
C TYR A 21 -6.08 11.23 -11.69
N TRP A 22 -6.15 9.91 -11.55
CA TRP A 22 -7.43 9.20 -11.45
C TRP A 22 -8.15 9.45 -10.12
N THR A 23 -7.43 9.80 -9.05
CA THR A 23 -8.02 10.29 -7.80
C THR A 23 -8.73 11.63 -8.02
N GLY A 24 -8.12 12.54 -8.79
CA GLY A 24 -8.77 13.80 -9.19
C GLY A 24 -10.01 13.56 -10.05
N MET A 25 -9.93 12.62 -11.00
CA MET A 25 -11.08 12.23 -11.83
C MET A 25 -12.21 11.58 -11.02
N GLN A 26 -11.87 10.80 -9.99
CA GLN A 26 -12.87 10.25 -9.06
C GLN A 26 -13.58 11.36 -8.27
N ALA A 27 -12.83 12.35 -7.78
CA ALA A 27 -13.42 13.52 -7.12
C ALA A 27 -14.32 14.33 -8.06
N ALA A 28 -14.04 14.33 -9.37
CA ALA A 28 -14.87 14.93 -10.40
C ALA A 28 -16.05 14.06 -10.86
N GLY A 29 -16.20 12.83 -10.33
CA GLY A 29 -17.30 11.92 -10.65
C GLY A 29 -17.15 11.17 -11.98
N HIS A 30 -15.93 11.01 -12.49
CA HIS A 30 -15.70 10.31 -13.76
C HIS A 30 -16.08 8.81 -13.64
N PRO A 31 -16.89 8.26 -14.56
CA PRO A 31 -17.44 6.90 -14.43
C PRO A 31 -16.39 5.79 -14.44
N LEU A 32 -15.25 6.00 -15.12
CA LEU A 32 -14.15 5.02 -15.17
C LEU A 32 -13.16 5.09 -14.00
N SER A 33 -13.27 6.07 -13.11
CA SER A 33 -12.21 6.36 -12.14
C SER A 33 -11.95 5.20 -11.17
N SER A 34 -13.01 4.54 -10.71
CA SER A 34 -12.87 3.40 -9.78
C SER A 34 -12.15 2.23 -10.45
N MET A 35 -12.54 1.89 -11.68
CA MET A 35 -11.86 0.85 -12.47
C MET A 35 -10.39 1.20 -12.69
N ALA A 36 -10.08 2.43 -13.09
CA ALA A 36 -8.71 2.85 -13.33
C ALA A 36 -7.85 2.76 -12.06
N LEU A 37 -8.37 3.19 -10.91
CA LEU A 37 -7.67 3.08 -9.62
C LEU A 37 -7.47 1.62 -9.20
N ASP A 38 -8.45 0.75 -9.41
CA ASP A 38 -8.33 -0.68 -9.14
C ASP A 38 -7.19 -1.30 -9.96
N PHE A 39 -7.11 -1.00 -11.26
CA PHE A 39 -6.04 -1.53 -12.12
C PHE A 39 -4.66 -0.94 -11.78
N LEU A 40 -4.58 0.37 -11.54
CA LEU A 40 -3.31 1.06 -11.31
C LEU A 40 -2.72 0.81 -9.93
N SER A 41 -3.55 0.46 -8.94
CA SER A 41 -3.08 0.16 -7.58
C SER A 41 -2.57 -1.28 -7.41
N ILE A 42 -2.79 -2.15 -8.40
CA ILE A 42 -2.26 -3.53 -8.38
C ILE A 42 -0.73 -3.46 -8.53
N PRO A 43 0.03 -4.02 -7.58
CA PRO A 43 1.48 -4.13 -7.71
C PRO A 43 1.82 -4.96 -8.95
N GLY A 44 2.73 -4.46 -9.80
CA GLY A 44 3.17 -5.19 -10.99
C GLY A 44 3.96 -6.47 -10.69
N THR A 45 4.39 -6.69 -9.43
CA THR A 45 5.18 -7.85 -9.00
C THR A 45 4.87 -8.24 -7.55
N SER A 46 5.20 -9.49 -7.17
CA SER A 46 5.15 -9.99 -5.79
C SER A 46 6.29 -9.48 -4.89
N THR A 47 7.21 -8.67 -5.42
CA THR A 47 8.46 -8.29 -4.73
C THR A 47 8.20 -7.58 -3.40
N ASP A 48 7.17 -6.76 -3.29
CA ASP A 48 6.84 -6.07 -2.03
C ASP A 48 6.38 -7.02 -0.94
N VAL A 49 5.61 -8.04 -1.31
CA VAL A 49 5.14 -9.09 -0.41
C VAL A 49 6.31 -10.00 0.01
N GLU A 50 7.14 -10.41 -0.94
CA GLU A 50 8.35 -11.21 -0.67
C GLU A 50 9.34 -10.48 0.25
N ARG A 51 9.55 -9.18 0.02
CA ARG A 51 10.37 -8.33 0.88
C ARG A 51 9.79 -8.24 2.29
N SER A 52 8.46 -8.24 2.43
CA SER A 52 7.81 -8.28 3.75
C SER A 52 8.06 -9.61 4.46
N PHE A 53 7.86 -10.75 3.77
CA PHE A 53 8.13 -12.08 4.34
C PHE A 53 9.58 -12.31 4.70
N SER A 54 10.52 -11.86 3.85
CA SER A 54 11.96 -11.93 4.14
C SER A 54 12.30 -11.20 5.44
N LYS A 55 11.72 -10.01 5.68
CA LYS A 55 11.86 -9.28 6.94
C LYS A 55 11.15 -9.97 8.10
N GLY A 56 9.99 -10.60 7.85
CA GLY A 56 9.28 -11.41 8.83
C GLY A 56 10.13 -12.54 9.41
N GLY A 57 11.08 -13.08 8.65
CA GLY A 57 12.05 -14.07 9.14
C GLY A 57 12.95 -13.57 10.29
N LEU A 58 13.10 -12.26 10.48
CA LEU A 58 13.80 -11.69 11.64
C LEU A 58 12.94 -11.76 12.92
N THR A 59 11.62 -11.74 12.77
CA THR A 59 10.64 -11.83 13.86
C THR A 59 10.39 -13.29 14.23
N VAL A 60 10.11 -14.13 13.22
CA VAL A 60 9.91 -15.58 13.37
C VAL A 60 11.16 -16.30 12.88
N SER A 61 12.15 -16.38 13.76
CA SER A 61 13.36 -17.16 13.51
C SER A 61 13.21 -18.58 14.07
N ARG A 62 14.01 -19.53 13.56
CA ARG A 62 14.05 -20.93 14.02
C ARG A 62 14.17 -21.09 15.55
N PHE A 63 14.78 -20.11 16.23
CA PHE A 63 15.03 -20.14 17.68
C PHE A 63 14.07 -19.26 18.50
N ARG A 64 13.12 -18.56 17.86
CA ARG A 64 12.12 -17.69 18.50
C ARG A 64 10.70 -18.13 18.10
N HIS A 65 10.33 -19.35 18.48
CA HIS A 65 9.05 -19.97 18.13
C HIS A 65 7.95 -19.80 19.22
N SER A 66 8.10 -18.86 20.15
CA SER A 66 7.14 -18.65 21.25
C SER A 66 6.06 -17.61 20.92
N LEU A 67 6.03 -17.07 19.69
CA LEU A 67 4.99 -16.15 19.26
C LEU A 67 3.80 -16.93 18.71
N SER A 68 2.58 -16.50 19.06
CA SER A 68 1.38 -16.99 18.38
C SER A 68 1.36 -16.56 16.91
N ASP A 69 0.55 -17.25 16.12
CA ASP A 69 0.19 -16.86 14.76
C ASP A 69 -0.40 -15.44 14.73
N GLU A 70 -1.23 -15.11 15.71
CA GLU A 70 -1.83 -13.78 15.84
C GLU A 70 -0.77 -12.69 16.09
N SER A 71 0.14 -12.91 17.03
CA SER A 71 1.24 -11.98 17.33
C SER A 71 2.17 -11.79 16.13
N THR A 72 2.47 -12.89 15.43
CA THR A 72 3.28 -12.88 14.21
C THR A 72 2.65 -12.03 13.12
N ARG A 73 1.33 -12.16 12.92
CA ARG A 73 0.57 -11.37 11.95
C ARG A 73 0.60 -9.88 12.31
N TYR A 74 0.30 -9.52 13.56
CA TYR A 74 0.33 -8.11 13.98
C TYR A 74 1.70 -7.49 13.81
N LEU A 75 2.78 -8.17 14.22
CA LEU A 75 4.14 -7.66 14.06
C LEU A 75 4.52 -7.45 12.60
N SER A 76 4.08 -8.35 11.71
CA SER A 76 4.32 -8.22 10.27
C SER A 76 3.61 -6.98 9.71
N VAL A 77 2.32 -6.80 10.05
CA VAL A 77 1.51 -5.65 9.61
C VAL A 77 2.07 -4.33 10.15
N VAL A 78 2.34 -4.25 11.46
CA VAL A 78 2.93 -3.08 12.12
C VAL A 78 4.28 -2.74 11.50
N GLY A 79 5.14 -3.74 11.25
CA GLY A 79 6.45 -3.54 10.62
C GLY A 79 6.39 -3.03 9.18
N MET A 80 5.31 -3.34 8.44
CA MET A 80 5.05 -2.76 7.13
C MET A 80 4.57 -1.31 7.26
N TRP A 81 3.51 -1.08 8.04
CA TRP A 81 2.85 0.21 8.20
C TRP A 81 3.73 1.28 8.83
N HIS A 82 4.65 0.90 9.70
CA HIS A 82 5.59 1.81 10.35
C HIS A 82 6.43 2.62 9.36
N LYS A 83 6.63 2.13 8.13
CA LYS A 83 7.37 2.84 7.08
C LYS A 83 6.54 3.92 6.38
N ILE A 84 5.21 3.89 6.54
CA ILE A 84 4.30 4.84 5.94
C ILE A 84 4.07 5.97 6.96
N PRO A 85 4.46 7.22 6.65
CA PRO A 85 4.24 8.35 7.54
C PRO A 85 2.75 8.51 7.89
N GLY A 86 2.45 8.78 9.16
CA GLY A 86 1.08 9.07 9.62
C GLY A 86 0.17 7.86 9.86
N ILE A 87 0.56 6.63 9.48
CA ILE A 87 -0.26 5.43 9.73
C ILE A 87 -0.12 4.94 11.18
N ILE A 88 1.10 4.98 11.73
CA ILE A 88 1.38 4.60 13.11
C ILE A 88 1.88 5.83 13.85
N PRO A 89 1.36 6.14 15.06
CA PRO A 89 1.86 7.21 15.92
C PRO A 89 3.20 6.80 16.54
N ARG A 90 4.24 6.74 15.70
CA ARG A 90 5.58 6.22 16.01
C ARG A 90 6.15 6.87 17.27
N ASP A 91 6.08 8.19 17.36
CA ASP A 91 6.71 8.94 18.45
C ASP A 91 6.04 8.62 19.79
N SER A 92 4.70 8.52 19.79
CA SER A 92 3.93 8.12 20.97
C SER A 92 4.24 6.69 21.40
N VAL A 93 4.40 5.76 20.46
CA VAL A 93 4.77 4.36 20.75
C VAL A 93 6.19 4.28 21.31
N ILE A 94 7.14 5.02 20.74
CA ILE A 94 8.53 5.04 21.25
C ILE A 94 8.58 5.63 22.66
N ALA A 95 7.85 6.70 22.92
CA ALA A 95 7.76 7.30 24.26
C ALA A 95 7.24 6.28 25.29
N LEU A 96 6.18 5.54 24.96
CA LEU A 96 5.60 4.52 25.84
C LEU A 96 6.59 3.40 26.22
N PHE A 97 7.49 2.98 25.32
CA PHE A 97 8.44 1.90 25.59
C PHE A 97 9.73 2.37 26.29
N ASN A 98 9.96 3.68 26.37
CA ASN A 98 11.12 4.27 27.04
C ASN A 98 10.83 4.72 28.49
N GLU A 99 9.58 4.59 28.94
CA GLU A 99 9.17 4.66 30.35
C GLU A 99 9.39 3.30 31.05
#